data_AF-A0A1I5QDI8-F1
#
_entry.id   AF-A0A1I5QDI8-F1
#
_cell.length_a   1.000
_cell.length_b   1.000
_cell.length_c   1.000
_cell.angle_alpha   90.00
_cell.angle_beta   90.00
_cell.angle_gamma   90.00
#
_symmetry.space_group_name_H-M   'P 1'
#
loop_
_entity.id
_entity.type
_entity.pdbx_description
1 polymer ?
#
loop_
_entity_poly.entity_id
_entity_poly.type
_entity_poly.pdbx_seq_one_letter_code
_entity_poly.pdbx_strand_id
1 'polypeptide(L)'
;MNGLGGATRRRRSRVLLVVLTAAVLLIGVLAFLVVRAVPDYRTAFLIDASLPKDGANFTAVTRAVGSAADNSADDDSLSLRRFGGTCGDKRNTASVVDAGTGRGRKISSSVSTLKPSGRATLGSGILAAIDDFSGHYPFRGRKLNRIIVVASRGTDACAQDQAALRQAVRKKAEESGVKLDFRFIGYKVPKDERRSLTRLGATIKAPKPRFVTTPAGLTTTLKELTVPPSPDAKRVEAPTETAKPSTPPAPLADGMHRVYIRRIDAERRTLTVDEFERLTGAAAHEAAREDGREFAPNDIYLRNTSTKTVDVQVASKALININQLARDPQVGPAEGLNVTLAKLAALHSSTSENIEFELTMADGRVAKLHEIWHP
;
A
#
# COMPACT_ATOMS: atom_id res chain seq x y z
N MET A 1 62.65 37.70 30.03
CA MET A 1 61.17 37.78 29.97
C MET A 1 60.70 37.09 28.71
N ASN A 2 60.34 35.80 28.74
CA ASN A 2 59.69 35.10 27.62
C ASN A 2 59.11 33.78 28.15
N GLY A 3 57.85 33.79 28.60
CA GLY A 3 57.27 32.60 29.24
C GLY A 3 55.76 32.57 29.44
N LEU A 4 54.97 33.41 28.76
CA LEU A 4 53.51 33.49 29.00
C LEU A 4 52.61 33.36 27.76
N GLY A 5 53.17 33.13 26.56
CA GLY A 5 52.38 33.05 25.31
C GLY A 5 51.88 31.65 24.87
N GLY A 6 52.38 30.57 25.48
CA GLY A 6 52.16 29.19 24.98
C GLY A 6 50.87 28.52 25.44
N ALA A 7 50.38 28.84 26.64
CA ALA A 7 49.23 28.16 27.25
C ALA A 7 47.88 28.57 26.62
N THR A 8 47.73 29.86 26.28
CA THR A 8 46.51 30.41 25.67
C THR A 8 46.32 29.95 24.22
N ARG A 9 47.40 29.78 23.45
CA ARG A 9 47.35 29.32 22.05
C ARG A 9 46.98 27.84 21.93
N ARG A 10 47.50 26.98 22.81
CA ARG A 10 47.11 25.55 22.90
C ARG A 10 45.67 25.35 23.37
N ARG A 11 45.18 26.20 24.29
CA ARG A 11 43.79 26.12 24.76
C ARG A 11 42.79 26.55 23.67
N ARG A 12 43.11 27.61 22.92
CA ARG A 12 42.29 28.04 21.76
C ARG A 12 42.28 27.02 20.62
N SER A 13 43.39 26.35 20.31
CA SER A 13 43.40 25.32 19.25
C SER A 13 42.62 24.08 19.65
N ARG A 14 42.67 23.66 20.92
CA ARG A 14 41.86 22.54 21.44
C ARG A 14 40.37 22.84 21.42
N VAL A 15 39.96 24.06 21.80
CA VAL A 15 38.56 24.48 21.74
C VAL A 15 38.05 24.53 20.30
N LEU A 16 38.84 25.08 19.36
CA LEU A 16 38.48 25.12 17.94
C LEU A 16 38.33 23.71 17.36
N LEU A 17 39.24 22.79 17.69
CA LEU A 17 39.18 21.40 17.27
C LEU A 17 37.91 20.71 17.81
N VAL A 18 37.57 20.88 19.09
CA VAL A 18 36.36 20.31 19.68
C VAL A 18 35.10 20.86 19.02
N VAL A 19 35.04 22.17 18.74
CA VAL A 19 33.90 22.80 18.05
C VAL A 19 33.77 22.28 16.62
N LEU A 20 34.87 22.13 15.88
CA LEU A 20 34.87 21.56 14.54
C LEU A 20 34.41 20.09 14.54
N THR A 21 34.92 19.27 15.45
CA THR A 21 34.50 17.87 15.57
C THR A 21 33.02 17.75 15.96
N ALA A 22 32.55 18.60 16.89
CA ALA A 22 31.14 18.66 17.26
C ALA A 22 30.27 19.08 16.07
N ALA A 23 30.68 20.09 15.30
CA ALA A 23 29.96 20.53 14.10
C ALA A 23 29.90 19.43 13.03
N VAL A 24 31.00 18.72 12.77
CA VAL A 24 31.04 17.59 11.83
C VAL A 24 30.15 16.45 12.29
N LEU A 25 30.16 16.11 13.58
CA LEU A 25 29.25 15.10 14.15
C LEU A 25 27.79 15.52 14.01
N LEU A 26 27.48 16.78 14.27
CA LEU A 26 26.11 17.32 14.18
C LEU A 26 25.62 17.31 12.73
N ILE A 27 26.47 17.68 11.77
CA ILE A 27 26.19 17.56 10.33
C ILE A 27 26.00 16.09 9.93
N GLY A 28 26.84 15.19 10.44
CA GLY A 28 26.74 13.75 10.17
C GLY A 28 25.43 13.15 10.69
N VAL A 29 25.02 13.51 11.91
CA VAL A 29 23.73 13.10 12.50
C VAL A 29 22.57 13.68 11.70
N LEU A 30 22.62 14.96 11.34
CA LEU A 30 21.57 15.60 10.54
C LEU A 30 21.43 14.93 9.17
N ALA A 31 22.55 14.65 8.49
CA ALA A 31 22.57 13.95 7.21
C ALA A 31 22.04 12.51 7.34
N PHE A 32 22.41 11.79 8.40
CA PHE A 32 21.91 10.45 8.68
C PHE A 32 20.39 10.44 8.92
N LEU A 33 19.88 11.40 9.70
CA LEU A 33 18.44 11.55 9.95
C LEU A 33 17.68 11.89 8.67
N VAL A 34 18.22 12.77 7.82
CA VAL A 34 17.63 13.09 6.51
C VAL A 34 17.61 11.85 5.61
N VAL A 35 18.71 11.12 5.49
CA VAL A 35 18.79 9.89 4.67
C VAL A 35 17.81 8.82 5.16
N ARG A 36 17.59 8.70 6.47
CA ARG A 36 16.61 7.77 7.04
C ARG A 36 15.15 8.23 6.81
N ALA A 37 14.92 9.53 6.69
CA ALA A 37 13.59 10.10 6.46
C ALA A 37 13.14 10.09 4.99
N VAL A 38 14.05 9.84 4.03
CA VAL A 38 13.68 9.70 2.61
C VAL A 38 13.14 8.28 2.34
N PRO A 39 11.89 8.14 1.88
CA PRO A 39 11.30 6.84 1.57
C PRO A 39 11.94 6.24 0.31
N ASP A 40 11.94 4.91 0.19
CA ASP A 40 12.38 4.25 -1.04
C ASP A 40 11.35 4.42 -2.17
N TYR A 41 10.08 4.30 -1.85
CA TYR A 41 8.98 4.45 -2.79
C TYR A 41 8.03 5.57 -2.33
N ARG A 42 7.60 6.39 -3.29
CA ARG A 42 6.53 7.36 -3.08
C ARG A 42 5.42 7.11 -4.07
N THR A 43 4.22 6.82 -3.58
CA THR A 43 3.03 6.52 -4.36
C THR A 43 1.93 7.54 -4.10
N ALA A 44 1.43 8.17 -5.16
CA ALA A 44 0.27 9.04 -5.11
C ALA A 44 -0.93 8.36 -5.77
N PHE A 45 -2.02 8.22 -5.02
CA PHE A 45 -3.32 7.84 -5.56
C PHE A 45 -4.01 9.10 -6.08
N LEU A 46 -4.31 9.13 -7.37
CA LEU A 46 -5.11 10.17 -8.02
C LEU A 46 -6.44 9.56 -8.46
N ILE A 47 -7.53 9.94 -7.79
CA ILE A 47 -8.84 9.30 -7.99
C ILE A 47 -9.85 10.24 -8.63
N ASP A 48 -10.64 9.70 -9.55
CA ASP A 48 -11.78 10.38 -10.16
C ASP A 48 -12.95 10.40 -9.19
N ALA A 49 -13.23 11.59 -8.67
CA ALA A 49 -14.37 11.92 -7.84
C ALA A 49 -15.38 12.80 -8.61
N SER A 50 -15.45 12.69 -9.94
CA SER A 50 -16.55 13.28 -10.69
C SER A 50 -17.87 12.55 -10.44
N LEU A 51 -19.01 13.21 -10.69
CA LEU A 51 -20.33 12.60 -10.51
C LEU A 51 -20.51 11.43 -11.49
N PRO A 52 -20.61 10.18 -10.99
CA PRO A 52 -20.92 9.03 -11.84
C PRO A 52 -22.37 9.16 -12.34
N LYS A 53 -22.65 8.61 -13.53
CA LYS A 53 -24.01 8.63 -14.10
C LYS A 53 -25.04 7.82 -13.28
N ASP A 54 -24.57 6.90 -12.44
CA ASP A 54 -25.35 5.85 -11.76
C ASP A 54 -25.07 5.74 -10.24
N GLY A 55 -24.31 6.67 -9.65
CA GLY A 55 -24.11 6.77 -8.18
C GLY A 55 -23.25 5.67 -7.52
N ALA A 56 -23.29 4.43 -8.00
CA ALA A 56 -22.70 3.26 -7.33
C ALA A 56 -21.20 3.03 -7.62
N ASN A 57 -20.65 3.71 -8.64
CA ASN A 57 -19.29 3.43 -9.11
C ASN A 57 -18.20 4.06 -8.23
N PHE A 58 -18.50 5.16 -7.52
CA PHE A 58 -17.49 5.86 -6.73
C PHE A 58 -17.11 5.08 -5.45
N THR A 59 -18.06 4.44 -4.79
CA THR A 59 -17.81 3.60 -3.59
C THR A 59 -16.85 2.43 -3.88
N ALA A 60 -16.92 1.85 -5.08
CA ALA A 60 -15.99 0.79 -5.48
C ALA A 60 -14.55 1.33 -5.59
N VAL A 61 -14.39 2.54 -6.14
CA VAL A 61 -13.09 3.22 -6.24
C VAL A 61 -12.53 3.53 -4.86
N THR A 62 -13.32 4.13 -3.97
CA THR A 62 -12.85 4.50 -2.63
C THR A 62 -12.48 3.27 -1.81
N ARG A 63 -13.28 2.19 -1.85
CA ARG A 63 -12.95 0.92 -1.18
C ARG A 63 -11.68 0.29 -1.70
N ALA A 64 -11.51 0.21 -3.02
CA ALA A 64 -10.34 -0.42 -3.62
C ALA A 64 -9.05 0.37 -3.31
N VAL A 65 -9.12 1.70 -3.32
CA VAL A 65 -8.00 2.58 -2.97
C VAL A 65 -7.66 2.48 -1.49
N GLY A 66 -8.67 2.49 -0.60
CA GLY A 66 -8.46 2.30 0.83
C GLY A 66 -7.78 0.96 1.14
N SER A 67 -8.28 -0.12 0.53
CA SER A 67 -7.67 -1.45 0.64
C SER A 67 -6.23 -1.49 0.14
N ALA A 68 -5.94 -0.89 -1.02
CA ALA A 68 -4.58 -0.88 -1.55
C ALA A 68 -3.61 -0.05 -0.69
N ALA A 69 -4.09 1.04 -0.09
CA ALA A 69 -3.31 1.87 0.82
C ALA A 69 -3.05 1.17 2.16
N ASP A 70 -4.04 0.46 2.73
CA ASP A 70 -3.87 -0.32 3.96
C ASP A 70 -2.90 -1.49 3.80
N ASN A 71 -2.80 -2.05 2.58
CA ASN A 71 -1.88 -3.15 2.26
C ASN A 71 -0.49 -2.68 1.79
N SER A 72 -0.21 -1.38 1.81
CA SER A 72 1.10 -0.84 1.43
C SER A 72 2.07 -0.91 2.62
N ALA A 73 3.38 -0.97 2.34
CA ALA A 73 4.38 -1.05 3.40
C ALA A 73 4.46 0.26 4.21
N ASP A 74 4.74 0.16 5.51
CA ASP A 74 4.75 1.34 6.41
C ASP A 74 5.84 2.36 6.07
N ASP A 75 6.93 1.93 5.44
CA ASP A 75 8.04 2.76 4.97
C ASP A 75 7.79 3.42 3.60
N ASP A 76 6.71 3.05 2.91
CA ASP A 76 6.30 3.72 1.67
C ASP A 76 5.63 5.06 1.98
N SER A 77 6.00 6.09 1.22
CA SER A 77 5.31 7.37 1.29
C SER A 77 4.06 7.34 0.42
N LEU A 78 2.89 7.44 1.04
CA LEU A 78 1.61 7.43 0.34
C LEU A 78 0.93 8.80 0.42
N SER A 79 0.21 9.16 -0.64
CA SER A 79 -0.65 10.35 -0.69
C SER A 79 -1.93 10.06 -1.46
N LEU A 80 -2.97 10.84 -1.21
CA LEU A 80 -4.25 10.76 -1.89
C LEU A 80 -4.69 12.13 -2.39
N ARG A 81 -4.98 12.22 -3.68
CA ARG A 81 -5.60 13.38 -4.32
C ARG A 81 -6.86 12.94 -5.06
N ARG A 82 -7.89 13.79 -5.02
CA ARG A 82 -9.06 13.65 -5.89
C ARG A 82 -9.04 14.67 -7.02
N PHE A 83 -9.68 14.33 -8.13
CA PHE A 83 -10.09 15.27 -9.17
C PHE A 83 -11.58 15.10 -9.48
N GLY A 84 -12.21 16.14 -9.99
CA GLY A 84 -13.66 16.20 -10.20
C GLY A 84 -14.22 17.49 -9.64
N GLY A 85 -15.11 18.15 -10.38
CA GLY A 85 -15.75 19.40 -9.94
C GLY A 85 -16.13 20.31 -11.10
N THR A 86 -16.18 21.61 -10.82
CA THR A 86 -16.47 22.64 -11.83
C THR A 86 -15.25 22.88 -12.73
N CYS A 87 -15.46 22.99 -14.04
CA CYS A 87 -14.39 23.34 -14.98
C CYS A 87 -13.81 24.72 -14.65
N GLY A 88 -12.48 24.86 -14.67
CA GLY A 88 -11.79 26.12 -14.38
C GLY A 88 -11.67 26.49 -12.89
N ASP A 89 -12.35 25.79 -11.99
CA ASP A 89 -12.22 26.00 -10.55
C ASP A 89 -10.96 25.29 -10.00
N LYS A 90 -10.14 25.98 -9.22
CA LYS A 90 -8.96 25.41 -8.55
C LYS A 90 -9.31 24.26 -7.59
N ARG A 91 -10.55 24.22 -7.06
CA ARG A 91 -11.07 23.19 -6.15
C ARG A 91 -11.55 21.92 -6.86
N ASN A 92 -11.49 21.90 -8.19
CA ASN A 92 -11.75 20.70 -9.00
C ASN A 92 -10.66 19.62 -8.86
N THR A 93 -9.61 19.92 -8.08
CA THR A 93 -8.69 18.96 -7.50
C THR A 93 -8.50 19.28 -6.01
N ALA A 94 -8.18 18.28 -5.19
CA ALA A 94 -7.82 18.51 -3.80
C ALA A 94 -6.90 17.41 -3.28
N SER A 95 -5.85 17.81 -2.56
CA SER A 95 -5.12 16.89 -1.67
C SER A 95 -6.09 16.48 -0.55
N VAL A 96 -6.25 15.17 -0.38
CA VAL A 96 -7.08 14.58 0.68
C VAL A 96 -6.18 14.08 1.80
N VAL A 97 -5.05 13.47 1.43
CA VAL A 97 -3.99 13.06 2.35
C VAL A 97 -2.66 13.44 1.75
N ASP A 98 -1.93 14.30 2.45
CA ASP A 98 -0.58 14.71 2.05
C ASP A 98 0.41 13.55 2.19
N ALA A 99 1.46 13.59 1.36
CA ALA A 99 2.46 12.53 1.31
C ALA A 99 3.18 12.33 2.65
N GLY A 100 3.34 11.07 3.04
CA GLY A 100 4.10 10.65 4.21
C GLY A 100 4.11 9.13 4.38
N THR A 101 4.98 8.63 5.24
CA THR A 101 5.01 7.22 5.66
C THR A 101 3.89 6.92 6.67
N GLY A 102 3.51 5.65 6.80
CA GLY A 102 2.41 5.22 7.71
C GLY A 102 1.05 5.85 7.37
N ARG A 103 0.81 6.23 6.11
CA ARG A 103 -0.42 6.93 5.68
C ARG A 103 -1.55 6.01 5.23
N GLY A 104 -1.32 4.69 5.15
CA GLY A 104 -2.30 3.70 4.67
C GLY A 104 -3.69 3.87 5.33
N ARG A 105 -3.73 3.77 6.66
CA ARG A 105 -4.96 3.91 7.45
C ARG A 105 -5.64 5.27 7.29
N LYS A 106 -4.86 6.35 7.21
CA LYS A 106 -5.40 7.72 7.00
C LYS A 106 -6.02 7.86 5.61
N ILE A 107 -5.41 7.25 4.59
CA ILE A 107 -5.97 7.21 3.23
C ILE A 107 -7.27 6.39 3.24
N SER A 108 -7.27 5.20 3.86
CA SER A 108 -8.44 4.33 3.96
C SER A 108 -9.63 5.00 4.66
N SER A 109 -9.40 5.71 5.77
CA SER A 109 -10.45 6.47 6.44
C SER A 109 -10.89 7.72 5.69
N SER A 110 -9.96 8.46 5.06
CA SER A 110 -10.32 9.70 4.37
C SER A 110 -11.04 9.44 3.06
N VAL A 111 -10.61 8.43 2.30
CA VAL A 111 -11.17 8.11 0.97
C VAL A 111 -12.63 7.67 1.08
N SER A 112 -13.01 6.98 2.15
CA SER A 112 -14.39 6.49 2.36
C SER A 112 -15.40 7.61 2.61
N THR A 113 -14.95 8.76 3.09
CA THR A 113 -15.79 9.95 3.36
C THR A 113 -15.96 10.86 2.15
N LEU A 114 -15.21 10.62 1.06
CA LEU A 114 -15.28 11.46 -0.13
C LEU A 114 -16.65 11.34 -0.79
N LYS A 115 -17.11 12.46 -1.34
CA LYS A 115 -18.34 12.53 -2.13
C LYS A 115 -17.98 12.88 -3.57
N PRO A 116 -18.58 12.20 -4.56
CA PRO A 116 -18.37 12.55 -5.96
C PRO A 116 -19.03 13.91 -6.25
N SER A 117 -18.42 14.72 -7.11
CA SER A 117 -18.90 16.05 -7.44
C SER A 117 -18.46 16.50 -8.85
N GLY A 118 -19.35 17.18 -9.56
CA GLY A 118 -19.06 17.85 -10.83
C GLY A 118 -18.57 16.94 -11.97
N ARG A 119 -17.81 17.54 -12.89
CA ARG A 119 -17.34 16.94 -14.15
C ARG A 119 -15.96 16.32 -13.99
N ALA A 120 -15.62 15.37 -14.86
CA ALA A 120 -14.31 14.71 -14.89
C ALA A 120 -13.20 15.66 -15.38
N THR A 121 -12.41 16.20 -14.46
CA THR A 121 -11.29 17.13 -14.70
C THR A 121 -9.93 16.41 -14.69
N LEU A 122 -9.83 15.32 -15.47
CA LEU A 122 -8.68 14.42 -15.53
C LEU A 122 -7.35 15.17 -15.74
N GLY A 123 -7.34 16.15 -16.64
CA GLY A 123 -6.19 16.98 -16.95
C GLY A 123 -5.70 17.78 -15.76
N SER A 124 -6.60 18.51 -15.10
CA SER A 124 -6.29 19.25 -13.87
C SER A 124 -5.78 18.32 -12.77
N GLY A 125 -6.41 17.15 -12.63
CA GLY A 125 -5.99 16.12 -11.67
C GLY A 125 -4.55 15.66 -11.86
N ILE A 126 -4.18 15.31 -13.10
CA ILE A 126 -2.83 14.82 -13.41
C ILE A 126 -1.79 15.93 -13.24
N LEU A 127 -2.08 17.14 -13.71
CA LEU A 127 -1.16 18.28 -13.56
C LEU A 127 -0.90 18.57 -12.07
N ALA A 128 -1.94 18.60 -11.24
CA ALA A 128 -1.81 18.80 -9.80
C ALA A 128 -1.06 17.65 -9.11
N ALA A 129 -1.28 16.40 -9.54
CA ALA A 129 -0.55 15.25 -9.02
C ALA A 129 0.95 15.29 -9.38
N ILE A 130 1.31 15.80 -10.57
CA ILE A 130 2.71 16.04 -10.93
C ILE A 130 3.32 17.12 -10.03
N ASP A 131 2.58 18.21 -9.79
CA ASP A 131 3.03 19.31 -8.92
C ASP A 131 3.38 18.82 -7.51
N ASP A 132 2.65 17.83 -6.98
CA ASP A 132 2.93 17.23 -5.68
C ASP A 132 4.36 16.62 -5.60
N PHE A 133 4.98 16.26 -6.73
CA PHE A 133 6.36 15.74 -6.80
C PHE A 133 7.41 16.80 -7.17
N SER A 134 6.99 17.99 -7.61
CA SER A 134 7.90 19.04 -8.07
C SER A 134 8.66 19.74 -6.92
N GLY A 135 8.12 19.71 -5.70
CA GLY A 135 8.74 20.30 -4.50
C GLY A 135 9.97 19.54 -3.96
N HIS A 136 10.72 20.22 -3.08
CA HIS A 136 11.82 19.63 -2.29
C HIS A 136 11.31 18.79 -1.11
N TYR A 137 10.10 19.09 -0.62
CA TYR A 137 9.41 18.39 0.46
C TYR A 137 7.91 18.22 0.11
N PRO A 138 7.24 17.11 0.50
CA PRO A 138 7.81 15.92 1.15
C PRO A 138 8.83 15.21 0.25
N PHE A 139 9.76 14.50 0.88
CA PHE A 139 10.86 13.86 0.16
C PHE A 139 10.35 12.93 -0.95
N ARG A 140 11.08 12.93 -2.07
CA ARG A 140 10.82 12.05 -3.21
C ARG A 140 11.26 10.62 -2.87
N GLY A 141 10.64 9.62 -3.49
CA GLY A 141 11.11 8.24 -3.39
C GLY A 141 12.48 8.08 -4.05
N ARG A 142 13.42 7.41 -3.39
CA ARG A 142 14.78 7.15 -3.94
C ARG A 142 14.76 6.20 -5.12
N LYS A 143 13.91 5.17 -5.07
CA LYS A 143 13.82 4.11 -6.09
C LYS A 143 12.70 4.36 -7.08
N LEU A 144 11.54 4.83 -6.61
CA LEU A 144 10.37 5.04 -7.45
C LEU A 144 9.49 6.20 -6.97
N ASN A 145 8.97 6.94 -7.93
CA ASN A 145 7.94 7.96 -7.73
C ASN A 145 6.75 7.60 -8.63
N ARG A 146 5.69 7.07 -8.06
CA ARG A 146 4.55 6.48 -8.78
C ARG A 146 3.31 7.34 -8.62
N ILE A 147 2.58 7.54 -9.72
CA ILE A 147 1.24 8.13 -9.71
C ILE A 147 0.27 7.10 -10.27
N ILE A 148 -0.64 6.61 -9.42
CA ILE A 148 -1.70 5.67 -9.82
C ILE A 148 -2.96 6.48 -10.06
N VAL A 149 -3.39 6.55 -11.32
CA VAL A 149 -4.57 7.29 -11.76
C VAL A 149 -5.74 6.33 -11.92
N VAL A 150 -6.79 6.50 -11.11
CA VAL A 150 -8.06 5.77 -11.26
C VAL A 150 -9.08 6.70 -11.91
N ALA A 151 -9.42 6.43 -13.17
CA ALA A 151 -10.31 7.27 -13.96
C ALA A 151 -11.60 6.54 -14.32
N SER A 152 -12.75 7.22 -14.21
CA SER A 152 -14.04 6.71 -14.71
C SER A 152 -14.30 7.11 -16.17
N ARG A 153 -13.51 8.05 -16.68
CA ARG A 153 -13.56 8.59 -18.04
C ARG A 153 -12.19 8.60 -18.69
N GLY A 154 -12.15 8.51 -20.01
CA GLY A 154 -10.92 8.55 -20.79
C GLY A 154 -10.63 9.89 -21.45
N THR A 155 -11.58 10.83 -21.37
CA THR A 155 -11.42 12.22 -21.84
C THR A 155 -11.66 13.19 -20.70
N ASP A 156 -10.93 14.30 -20.70
CA ASP A 156 -11.20 15.41 -19.81
C ASP A 156 -12.47 16.14 -20.28
N ALA A 157 -13.47 16.28 -19.41
CA ALA A 157 -14.75 16.86 -19.75
C ALA A 157 -14.69 18.39 -19.94
N CYS A 158 -13.60 19.04 -19.52
CA CYS A 158 -13.41 20.49 -19.52
C CYS A 158 -12.43 20.95 -20.60
N ALA A 159 -11.61 20.05 -21.15
CA ALA A 159 -10.65 20.39 -22.19
C ALA A 159 -11.33 20.48 -23.57
N GLN A 160 -11.25 21.67 -24.17
CA GLN A 160 -11.67 21.93 -25.55
C GLN A 160 -10.77 21.19 -26.56
N ASP A 161 -9.49 21.07 -26.25
CA ASP A 161 -8.52 20.31 -27.04
C ASP A 161 -7.79 19.26 -26.18
N GLN A 162 -8.10 17.98 -26.45
CA GLN A 162 -7.49 16.85 -25.77
C GLN A 162 -6.01 16.69 -26.17
N ALA A 163 -5.58 17.15 -27.34
CA ALA A 163 -4.19 17.09 -27.79
C ALA A 163 -3.31 18.10 -27.04
N ALA A 164 -3.74 19.36 -26.96
CA ALA A 164 -3.10 20.37 -26.13
C ALA A 164 -2.97 19.91 -24.66
N LEU A 165 -4.03 19.30 -24.11
CA LEU A 165 -3.97 18.75 -22.75
C LEU A 165 -2.87 17.68 -22.59
N ARG A 166 -2.79 16.72 -23.51
CA ARG A 166 -1.75 15.66 -23.46
C ARG A 166 -0.34 16.25 -23.53
N GLN A 167 -0.14 17.28 -24.35
CA GLN A 167 1.14 17.97 -24.45
C GLN A 167 1.48 18.72 -23.15
N ALA A 168 0.52 19.41 -22.53
CA ALA A 168 0.72 20.08 -21.25
C ALA A 168 1.10 19.08 -20.14
N VAL A 169 0.43 17.93 -20.07
CA VAL A 169 0.76 16.86 -19.11
C VAL A 169 2.17 16.32 -19.33
N ARG A 170 2.56 16.06 -20.58
CA ARG A 170 3.93 15.62 -20.91
C ARG A 170 4.98 16.64 -20.51
N LYS A 171 4.80 17.89 -20.92
CA LYS A 171 5.70 19.00 -20.59
C LYS A 171 5.87 19.11 -19.06
N LYS A 172 4.75 19.08 -18.33
CA LYS A 172 4.77 19.17 -16.87
C LYS A 172 5.49 17.98 -16.21
N ALA A 173 5.32 16.76 -16.73
CA ALA A 173 6.02 15.59 -16.25
C ALA A 173 7.54 15.69 -16.50
N GLU A 174 7.95 16.18 -17.67
CA GLU A 174 9.37 16.43 -18.02
C GLU A 174 9.98 17.52 -17.10
N GLU A 175 9.23 18.59 -16.82
CA GLU A 175 9.65 19.70 -15.94
C GLU A 175 9.70 19.34 -14.45
N SER A 176 9.07 18.24 -14.02
CA SER A 176 9.04 17.84 -12.61
C SER A 176 10.42 17.51 -12.02
N GLY A 177 11.41 17.23 -12.87
CA GLY A 177 12.75 16.85 -12.46
C GLY A 177 12.84 15.49 -11.77
N VAL A 178 11.80 14.65 -11.89
CA VAL A 178 11.74 13.29 -11.37
C VAL A 178 11.23 12.31 -12.40
N LYS A 179 11.72 11.06 -12.35
CA LYS A 179 11.17 9.97 -13.16
C LYS A 179 9.85 9.49 -12.54
N LEU A 180 8.73 9.94 -13.12
CA LEU A 180 7.39 9.55 -12.70
C LEU A 180 6.94 8.23 -13.38
N ASP A 181 6.56 7.26 -12.56
CA ASP A 181 5.93 5.99 -12.99
C ASP A 181 4.40 6.15 -12.96
N PHE A 182 3.82 6.51 -14.10
CA PHE A 182 2.37 6.61 -14.23
C PHE A 182 1.74 5.24 -14.44
N ARG A 183 0.69 4.94 -13.67
CA ARG A 183 -0.14 3.74 -13.83
C ARG A 183 -1.60 4.15 -13.97
N PHE A 184 -2.20 3.88 -15.12
CA PHE A 184 -3.60 4.23 -15.38
C PHE A 184 -4.50 3.02 -15.20
N ILE A 185 -5.58 3.21 -14.45
CA ILE A 185 -6.67 2.27 -14.27
C ILE A 185 -7.95 2.94 -14.74
N GLY A 186 -8.55 2.40 -15.79
CA GLY A 186 -9.86 2.83 -16.27
C GLY A 186 -10.96 1.98 -15.68
N TYR A 187 -11.66 2.46 -14.65
CA TYR A 187 -12.79 1.75 -14.04
C TYR A 187 -14.09 2.11 -14.75
N LYS A 188 -14.70 1.13 -15.42
CA LYS A 188 -15.92 1.28 -16.24
C LYS A 188 -15.87 2.42 -17.27
N VAL A 189 -14.67 2.74 -17.76
CA VAL A 189 -14.47 3.74 -18.82
C VAL A 189 -15.24 3.33 -20.09
N PRO A 190 -16.08 4.22 -20.66
CA PRO A 190 -16.79 4.00 -21.92
C PRO A 190 -15.84 3.56 -23.05
N LYS A 191 -16.27 2.59 -23.88
CA LYS A 191 -15.40 1.96 -24.90
C LYS A 191 -14.80 2.97 -25.89
N ASP A 192 -15.58 3.98 -26.26
CA ASP A 192 -15.21 5.09 -27.14
C ASP A 192 -14.13 6.00 -26.52
N GLU A 193 -14.11 6.14 -25.19
CA GLU A 193 -13.12 6.95 -24.47
C GLU A 193 -11.82 6.20 -24.15
N ARG A 194 -11.80 4.86 -24.16
CA ARG A 194 -10.60 4.06 -23.82
C ARG A 194 -9.38 4.45 -24.66
N ARG A 195 -9.58 4.70 -25.96
CA ARG A 195 -8.49 5.14 -26.86
C ARG A 195 -7.87 6.47 -26.44
N SER A 196 -8.66 7.40 -25.91
CA SER A 196 -8.17 8.69 -25.43
C SER A 196 -7.30 8.52 -24.19
N LEU A 197 -7.72 7.68 -23.23
CA LEU A 197 -6.90 7.37 -22.05
C LEU A 197 -5.60 6.66 -22.42
N THR A 198 -5.65 5.71 -23.37
CA THR A 198 -4.45 5.02 -23.87
C THR A 198 -3.48 6.00 -24.53
N ARG A 199 -3.96 6.95 -25.33
CA ARG A 199 -3.12 7.98 -25.97
C ARG A 199 -2.50 8.93 -24.94
N LEU A 200 -3.24 9.31 -23.91
CA LEU A 200 -2.71 10.12 -22.80
C LEU A 200 -1.55 9.40 -22.12
N GLY A 201 -1.75 8.13 -21.72
CA GLY A 201 -0.70 7.32 -21.12
C GLY A 201 0.52 7.16 -22.02
N ALA A 202 0.33 6.86 -23.31
CA ALA A 202 1.41 6.75 -24.28
C ALA A 202 2.22 8.04 -24.44
N THR A 203 1.57 9.21 -24.36
CA THR A 203 2.22 10.52 -24.51
C THR A 203 3.24 10.78 -23.40
N ILE A 204 3.00 10.24 -22.20
CA ILE A 204 3.91 10.31 -21.05
C ILE A 204 4.69 9.01 -20.83
N LYS A 205 4.75 8.13 -21.83
CA LYS A 205 5.46 6.84 -21.80
C LYS A 205 5.00 5.91 -20.65
N ALA A 206 3.76 6.05 -20.21
CA ALA A 206 3.15 5.14 -19.25
C ALA A 206 2.82 3.79 -19.93
N PRO A 207 2.83 2.68 -19.18
CA PRO A 207 2.26 1.42 -19.63
C PRO A 207 0.81 1.58 -20.08
N LYS A 208 0.34 0.66 -20.93
CA LYS A 208 -1.07 0.65 -21.38
C LYS A 208 -2.02 0.67 -20.16
N PRO A 209 -3.06 1.51 -20.16
CA PRO A 209 -4.03 1.53 -19.08
C PRO A 209 -4.69 0.17 -18.90
N ARG A 210 -4.92 -0.21 -17.64
CA ARG A 210 -5.70 -1.40 -17.29
C ARG A 210 -7.17 -1.03 -17.19
N PHE A 211 -8.00 -1.60 -18.06
CA PHE A 211 -9.44 -1.33 -18.05
C PHE A 211 -10.17 -2.44 -17.31
N VAL A 212 -10.92 -2.07 -16.27
CA VAL A 212 -11.64 -2.99 -15.39
C VAL A 212 -13.10 -2.56 -15.30
N THR A 213 -14.02 -3.52 -15.23
CA THR A 213 -15.46 -3.26 -15.19
C THR A 213 -16.12 -3.70 -13.88
N THR A 214 -15.39 -4.42 -13.03
CA THR A 214 -15.89 -4.96 -11.77
C THR A 214 -15.12 -4.38 -10.57
N PRO A 215 -15.77 -4.22 -9.39
CA PRO A 215 -15.09 -3.80 -8.17
C PRO A 215 -13.91 -4.71 -7.80
N ALA A 216 -14.08 -6.03 -7.89
CA ALA A 216 -13.03 -7.00 -7.59
C ALA A 216 -11.81 -6.81 -8.51
N GLY A 217 -12.03 -6.66 -9.83
CA GLY A 217 -10.96 -6.40 -10.78
C GLY A 217 -10.21 -5.09 -10.52
N LEU A 218 -10.92 -4.06 -10.05
CA LEU A 218 -10.31 -2.80 -9.62
C LEU A 218 -9.41 -3.00 -8.39
N THR A 219 -9.89 -3.68 -7.36
CA THR A 219 -9.10 -4.00 -6.15
C THR A 219 -7.84 -4.79 -6.49
N THR A 220 -7.96 -5.86 -7.26
CA THR A 220 -6.81 -6.68 -7.69
C THR A 220 -5.80 -5.85 -8.47
N THR A 221 -6.27 -5.04 -9.42
CA THR A 221 -5.40 -4.19 -10.23
C THR A 221 -4.68 -3.13 -9.39
N LEU A 222 -5.37 -2.51 -8.43
CA LEU A 222 -4.74 -1.56 -7.52
C LEU A 222 -3.69 -2.22 -6.65
N LYS A 223 -3.99 -3.39 -6.08
CA LYS A 223 -3.04 -4.17 -5.28
C LYS A 223 -1.77 -4.50 -6.06
N GLU A 224 -1.88 -4.99 -7.30
CA GLU A 224 -0.72 -5.26 -8.15
C GLU A 224 0.11 -4.00 -8.45
N LEU A 225 -0.55 -2.85 -8.59
CA LEU A 225 0.10 -1.59 -8.95
C LEU A 225 0.63 -0.81 -7.75
N THR A 226 0.28 -1.17 -6.52
CA THR A 226 0.84 -0.55 -5.31
C THR A 226 2.06 -1.29 -4.79
N VAL A 227 2.17 -2.60 -5.01
CA VAL A 227 3.36 -3.36 -4.62
C VAL A 227 4.59 -2.85 -5.41
N PRO A 228 5.72 -2.54 -4.74
CA PRO A 228 6.97 -2.22 -5.42
C PRO A 228 7.48 -3.40 -6.26
N PRO A 229 8.07 -3.15 -7.44
CA PRO A 229 8.82 -4.20 -8.12
C PRO A 229 10.03 -4.57 -7.24
N SER A 230 10.03 -5.77 -6.67
CA SER A 230 11.17 -6.25 -5.87
C SER A 230 12.45 -6.30 -6.73
N PRO A 231 13.61 -5.81 -6.25
CA PRO A 231 14.88 -5.90 -6.97
C PRO A 231 15.36 -7.34 -7.24
N ASP A 232 14.75 -8.35 -6.61
CA ASP A 232 15.11 -9.75 -6.81
C ASP A 232 14.29 -10.48 -7.89
N ALA A 233 13.34 -9.80 -8.53
CA ALA A 233 12.64 -10.34 -9.68
C ALA A 233 13.46 -10.10 -10.96
N LYS A 234 14.53 -10.88 -11.16
CA LYS A 234 15.00 -11.19 -12.50
C LYS A 234 13.78 -11.71 -13.27
N ARG A 235 13.45 -11.05 -14.37
CA ARG A 235 12.40 -11.46 -15.31
C ARG A 235 12.60 -12.93 -15.65
N VAL A 236 11.79 -13.80 -15.07
CA VAL A 236 11.59 -15.16 -15.60
C VAL A 236 10.85 -14.93 -16.91
N GLU A 237 11.53 -15.20 -18.02
CA GLU A 237 10.88 -15.37 -19.31
C GLU A 237 9.78 -16.42 -19.14
N ALA A 238 8.59 -16.11 -19.66
CA ALA A 238 7.42 -16.96 -19.56
C ALA A 238 7.79 -18.40 -19.99
N PRO A 239 7.56 -19.43 -19.17
CA PRO A 239 7.77 -20.79 -19.64
C PRO A 239 6.65 -21.12 -20.61
N THR A 240 7.04 -21.43 -21.84
CA THR A 240 6.25 -22.24 -22.76
C THR A 240 5.78 -23.48 -22.01
N GLU A 241 4.48 -23.70 -22.08
CA GLU A 241 3.76 -24.85 -21.57
C GLU A 241 4.44 -26.14 -22.05
N THR A 242 5.08 -26.88 -21.14
CA THR A 242 5.40 -28.29 -21.35
C THR A 242 5.26 -29.00 -20.01
N ALA A 243 4.29 -29.91 -19.95
CA ALA A 243 3.88 -30.59 -18.74
C ALA A 243 4.87 -31.67 -18.26
N LYS A 244 5.02 -31.74 -16.91
CA LYS A 244 5.25 -32.88 -15.97
C LYS A 244 6.51 -32.77 -15.09
N PRO A 245 6.54 -33.40 -13.88
CA PRO A 245 5.43 -33.86 -13.01
C PRO A 245 5.51 -33.35 -11.55
N SER A 246 4.36 -32.90 -11.05
CA SER A 246 3.81 -33.03 -9.68
C SER A 246 4.76 -33.07 -8.47
N THR A 247 5.04 -31.90 -7.90
CA THR A 247 4.96 -31.72 -6.44
C THR A 247 3.48 -31.75 -6.06
N PRO A 248 3.04 -32.42 -4.98
CA PRO A 248 1.66 -32.30 -4.51
C PRO A 248 1.29 -30.82 -4.37
N PRO A 249 0.10 -30.40 -4.83
CA PRO A 249 -0.32 -29.02 -4.65
C PRO A 249 -0.23 -28.66 -3.17
N ALA A 250 0.44 -27.54 -2.88
CA ALA A 250 0.52 -27.02 -1.52
C ALA A 250 -0.91 -26.89 -0.95
N PRO A 251 -1.16 -27.28 0.31
CA PRO A 251 -2.52 -27.31 0.88
C PRO A 251 -3.20 -25.94 0.92
N LEU A 252 -2.41 -24.86 0.92
CA LEU A 252 -2.84 -23.50 0.63
C LEU A 252 -2.05 -22.98 -0.58
N ALA A 253 -2.70 -22.16 -1.40
CA ALA A 253 -2.05 -21.46 -2.50
C ALA A 253 -1.02 -20.44 -1.95
N ASP A 254 -0.09 -19.98 -2.80
CA ASP A 254 0.77 -18.85 -2.42
C ASP A 254 -0.06 -17.55 -2.35
N GLY A 255 0.23 -16.71 -1.36
CA GLY A 255 -0.57 -15.52 -1.07
C GLY A 255 -0.85 -15.34 0.42
N MET A 256 -1.73 -14.38 0.74
CA MET A 256 -2.13 -14.09 2.11
C MET A 256 -3.46 -14.75 2.42
N HIS A 257 -3.52 -15.43 3.55
CA HIS A 257 -4.64 -16.19 4.08
C HIS A 257 -4.96 -15.71 5.50
N ARG A 258 -6.24 -15.76 5.86
CA ARG A 258 -6.69 -15.52 7.24
C ARG A 258 -7.00 -16.86 7.86
N VAL A 259 -6.31 -17.17 8.96
CA VAL A 259 -6.37 -18.49 9.54
C VAL A 259 -6.48 -18.45 11.05
N TYR A 260 -7.16 -19.45 11.61
CA TYR A 260 -6.96 -19.87 12.98
C TYR A 260 -5.86 -20.93 13.00
N ILE A 261 -4.95 -20.83 13.97
CA ILE A 261 -3.97 -21.88 14.19
C ILE A 261 -4.62 -22.91 15.11
N ARG A 262 -4.71 -24.16 14.65
CA ARG A 262 -5.27 -25.27 15.42
C ARG A 262 -4.20 -26.08 16.12
N ARG A 263 -3.02 -26.19 15.51
CA ARG A 263 -1.87 -26.92 16.08
C ARG A 263 -0.56 -26.38 15.57
N ILE A 264 0.47 -26.42 16.43
CA ILE A 264 1.83 -26.04 16.10
C ILE A 264 2.77 -27.19 16.40
N ASP A 265 3.50 -27.64 15.38
CA ASP A 265 4.58 -28.62 15.50
C ASP A 265 5.90 -27.91 15.21
N ALA A 266 6.57 -27.44 16.27
CA ALA A 266 7.80 -26.66 16.12
C ALA A 266 8.98 -27.52 15.62
N GLU A 267 9.00 -28.82 15.94
CA GLU A 267 10.05 -29.76 15.54
C GLU A 267 9.96 -30.06 14.04
N ARG A 268 8.76 -30.38 13.55
CA ARG A 268 8.51 -30.63 12.13
C ARG A 268 8.29 -29.38 11.31
N ARG A 269 8.26 -28.21 11.97
CA ARG A 269 7.95 -26.90 11.39
C ARG A 269 6.63 -26.88 10.62
N THR A 270 5.59 -27.49 11.20
CA THR A 270 4.27 -27.59 10.59
C THR A 270 3.24 -26.81 11.42
N LEU A 271 2.37 -26.08 10.74
CA LEU A 271 1.17 -25.50 11.35
C LEU A 271 -0.05 -26.24 10.79
N THR A 272 -0.95 -26.67 11.67
CA THR A 272 -2.30 -27.07 11.26
C THR A 272 -3.18 -25.83 11.37
N VAL A 273 -3.72 -25.37 10.25
CA VAL A 273 -4.46 -24.11 10.16
C VAL A 273 -5.86 -24.33 9.62
N ASP A 274 -6.78 -23.46 10.01
CA ASP A 274 -8.18 -23.44 9.58
C ASP A 274 -8.46 -22.08 8.94
N GLU A 275 -8.69 -22.06 7.63
CA GLU A 275 -8.87 -20.82 6.87
C GLU A 275 -10.30 -20.28 7.02
N PHE A 276 -10.42 -18.99 7.29
CA PHE A 276 -11.73 -18.33 7.40
C PHE A 276 -11.79 -17.10 6.50
N GLU A 277 -13.00 -16.77 6.07
CA GLU A 277 -13.25 -15.57 5.28
C GLU A 277 -13.71 -14.43 6.17
N ARG A 278 -13.09 -13.25 6.02
CA ARG A 278 -13.57 -12.03 6.66
C ARG A 278 -14.39 -11.20 5.67
N LEU A 279 -15.70 -11.23 5.85
CA LEU A 279 -16.66 -10.46 5.09
C LEU A 279 -16.95 -9.14 5.79
N THR A 280 -17.28 -8.10 5.02
CA THR A 280 -17.71 -6.80 5.58
C THR A 280 -18.91 -6.21 4.84
N GLY A 281 -19.66 -5.34 5.52
CA GLY A 281 -20.81 -4.63 4.96
C GLY A 281 -21.92 -5.55 4.49
N ALA A 282 -22.48 -5.29 3.31
CA ALA A 282 -23.59 -6.07 2.76
C ALA A 282 -23.26 -7.57 2.64
N ALA A 283 -22.04 -7.92 2.24
CA ALA A 283 -21.60 -9.32 2.12
C ALA A 283 -21.51 -10.00 3.50
N ALA A 284 -21.12 -9.26 4.55
CA ALA A 284 -21.16 -9.78 5.91
C ALA A 284 -22.58 -10.06 6.37
N HIS A 285 -23.51 -9.15 6.11
CA HIS A 285 -24.93 -9.32 6.45
C HIS A 285 -25.60 -10.43 5.65
N GLU A 286 -25.28 -10.56 4.37
CA GLU A 286 -25.77 -11.64 3.51
C GLU A 286 -25.28 -13.00 4.02
N ALA A 287 -23.98 -13.16 4.21
CA ALA A 287 -23.40 -14.41 4.73
C ALA A 287 -23.86 -14.73 6.16
N ALA A 288 -24.03 -13.71 7.02
CA ALA A 288 -24.59 -13.91 8.35
C ALA A 288 -26.01 -14.50 8.27
N ARG A 289 -26.86 -14.00 7.35
CA ARG A 289 -28.21 -14.53 7.14
C ARG A 289 -28.21 -15.93 6.55
N GLU A 290 -27.34 -16.20 5.58
CA GLU A 290 -27.15 -17.54 5.03
C GLU A 290 -26.78 -18.56 6.11
N ASP A 291 -25.99 -18.13 7.10
CA ASP A 291 -25.56 -18.95 8.22
C ASP A 291 -26.53 -18.88 9.43
N GLY A 292 -27.76 -18.38 9.23
CA GLY A 292 -28.83 -18.39 10.22
C GLY A 292 -28.77 -17.29 11.29
N ARG A 293 -27.95 -16.26 11.09
CA ARG A 293 -27.88 -15.07 11.96
C ARG A 293 -28.69 -13.92 11.37
N GLU A 294 -29.33 -13.12 12.22
CA GLU A 294 -30.18 -12.02 11.77
C GLU A 294 -29.40 -10.91 11.03
N PHE A 295 -28.20 -10.58 11.50
CA PHE A 295 -27.30 -9.60 10.92
C PHE A 295 -25.85 -9.80 11.39
N ALA A 296 -24.89 -9.17 10.70
CA ALA A 296 -23.48 -9.15 11.09
C ALA A 296 -23.18 -7.95 12.01
N PRO A 297 -22.82 -8.16 13.29
CA PRO A 297 -22.44 -7.06 14.18
C PRO A 297 -21.24 -6.28 13.63
N ASN A 298 -21.24 -4.96 13.82
CA ASN A 298 -20.18 -4.06 13.33
C ASN A 298 -19.87 -4.18 11.83
N ASP A 299 -20.85 -4.63 11.03
CA ASP A 299 -20.69 -4.90 9.59
C ASP A 299 -19.55 -5.87 9.27
N ILE A 300 -19.20 -6.78 10.19
CA ILE A 300 -18.11 -7.75 10.01
C ILE A 300 -18.65 -9.14 10.27
N TYR A 301 -18.36 -10.07 9.37
CA TYR A 301 -18.70 -11.47 9.56
C TYR A 301 -17.49 -12.34 9.23
N LEU A 302 -17.03 -13.11 10.21
CA LEU A 302 -15.96 -14.09 10.06
C LEU A 302 -16.62 -15.42 9.73
N ARG A 303 -16.65 -15.75 8.44
CA ARG A 303 -17.29 -16.96 7.95
C ARG A 303 -16.27 -18.08 7.93
N ASN A 304 -16.46 -19.05 8.81
CA ASN A 304 -15.73 -20.32 8.82
C ASN A 304 -16.74 -21.48 8.77
N THR A 305 -17.29 -21.75 7.59
CA THR A 305 -18.30 -22.80 7.38
C THR A 305 -17.69 -24.18 7.16
N SER A 306 -16.41 -24.22 6.78
CA SER A 306 -15.66 -25.43 6.51
C SER A 306 -14.55 -25.48 7.53
N THR A 307 -14.77 -26.14 8.68
CA THR A 307 -13.76 -26.41 9.73
C THR A 307 -12.63 -27.34 9.27
N LYS A 308 -12.37 -27.37 7.96
CA LYS A 308 -11.32 -28.15 7.32
C LYS A 308 -9.99 -27.53 7.67
N THR A 309 -9.20 -28.31 8.39
CA THR A 309 -7.84 -27.95 8.69
C THR A 309 -6.89 -28.46 7.62
N VAL A 310 -5.83 -27.70 7.36
CA VAL A 310 -4.75 -28.06 6.46
C VAL A 310 -3.40 -27.90 7.15
N ASP A 311 -2.48 -28.81 6.85
CA ASP A 311 -1.11 -28.74 7.36
C ASP A 311 -0.23 -27.96 6.40
N VAL A 312 0.42 -26.89 6.88
CA VAL A 312 1.33 -26.05 6.10
C VAL A 312 2.74 -26.04 6.69
N GLN A 313 3.73 -26.05 5.81
CA GLN A 313 5.15 -26.07 6.18
C GLN A 313 5.68 -24.66 6.42
N VAL A 314 6.42 -24.44 7.50
CA VAL A 314 6.96 -23.13 7.88
C VAL A 314 8.40 -22.98 7.41
N ALA A 315 8.65 -22.00 6.54
CA ALA A 315 9.99 -21.71 6.02
C ALA A 315 10.97 -21.40 7.16
N SER A 316 12.23 -21.82 7.05
CA SER A 316 13.26 -21.65 8.10
C SER A 316 13.44 -20.20 8.56
N LYS A 317 13.27 -19.25 7.64
CA LYS A 317 13.39 -17.79 7.86
C LYS A 317 12.03 -17.09 8.00
N ALA A 318 10.96 -17.82 8.28
CA ALA A 318 9.63 -17.23 8.41
C ALA A 318 9.62 -16.14 9.48
N LEU A 319 9.01 -15.00 9.17
CA LEU A 319 8.81 -13.91 10.12
C LEU A 319 7.51 -14.15 10.89
N ILE A 320 7.62 -14.41 12.19
CA ILE A 320 6.47 -14.67 13.07
C ILE A 320 6.36 -13.51 14.04
N ASN A 321 5.25 -12.78 13.97
CA ASN A 321 4.99 -11.59 14.76
C ASN A 321 3.71 -11.77 15.58
N ILE A 322 3.82 -11.64 16.90
CA ILE A 322 2.70 -11.81 17.84
C ILE A 322 2.53 -10.59 18.74
N ASN A 323 1.31 -10.32 19.16
CA ASN A 323 0.94 -9.23 20.06
C ASN A 323 0.20 -9.74 21.30
N GLN A 324 -1.06 -10.22 21.20
CA GLN A 324 -1.87 -10.64 22.35
C GLN A 324 -1.32 -11.92 22.99
N LEU A 325 -0.81 -12.86 22.20
CA LEU A 325 -0.20 -14.09 22.74
C LEU A 325 1.06 -13.85 23.59
N ALA A 326 1.75 -12.73 23.39
CA ALA A 326 3.01 -12.46 24.09
C ALA A 326 2.84 -11.62 25.37
N ARG A 327 1.65 -11.07 25.66
CA ARG A 327 1.46 -10.04 26.68
C ARG A 327 0.10 -10.10 27.37
N ASP A 328 0.01 -9.44 28.53
CA ASP A 328 -1.24 -9.25 29.28
C ASP A 328 -2.27 -8.48 28.41
N PRO A 329 -3.47 -9.04 28.15
CA PRO A 329 -4.51 -8.39 27.36
C PRO A 329 -5.01 -7.05 27.95
N GLN A 330 -4.67 -6.71 29.21
CA GLN A 330 -5.01 -5.43 29.83
C GLN A 330 -4.07 -4.26 29.45
N VAL A 331 -2.95 -4.55 28.80
CA VAL A 331 -2.03 -3.53 28.29
C VAL A 331 -2.37 -3.32 26.82
N GLY A 332 -2.91 -2.14 26.48
CA GLY A 332 -3.44 -1.78 25.15
C GLY A 332 -2.46 -1.98 23.96
N PRO A 333 -2.84 -1.54 22.73
CA PRO A 333 -2.19 -1.98 21.49
C PRO A 333 -0.68 -1.71 21.51
N ALA A 334 0.11 -2.78 21.53
CA ALA A 334 1.57 -2.73 21.51
C ALA A 334 2.10 -3.13 20.13
N GLU A 335 3.26 -2.57 19.75
CA GLU A 335 4.04 -3.03 18.60
C GLU A 335 4.29 -4.55 18.70
N GLY A 336 3.94 -5.30 17.66
CA GLY A 336 4.04 -6.76 17.67
C GLY A 336 5.48 -7.25 17.83
N LEU A 337 5.67 -8.32 18.61
CA LEU A 337 6.95 -8.93 18.92
C LEU A 337 7.29 -10.03 17.91
N ASN A 338 8.48 -9.96 17.32
CA ASN A 338 9.00 -11.07 16.50
C ASN A 338 9.47 -12.22 17.39
N VAL A 339 8.97 -13.43 17.11
CA VAL A 339 9.27 -14.64 17.89
C VAL A 339 9.68 -15.81 16.99
N THR A 340 10.23 -16.85 17.59
CA THR A 340 10.49 -18.12 16.89
C THR A 340 9.24 -19.00 16.85
N LEU A 341 9.21 -19.98 15.95
CA LEU A 341 8.11 -20.96 15.89
C LEU A 341 7.99 -21.76 17.21
N ALA A 342 9.12 -22.09 17.84
CA ALA A 342 9.13 -22.75 19.14
C ALA A 342 8.54 -21.86 20.25
N LYS A 343 8.83 -20.56 20.22
CA LYS A 343 8.25 -19.61 21.18
C LYS A 343 6.75 -19.43 20.95
N LEU A 344 6.30 -19.38 19.70
CA LEU A 344 4.87 -19.38 19.36
C LEU A 344 4.19 -20.66 19.86
N ALA A 345 4.78 -21.84 19.62
CA ALA A 345 4.25 -23.12 20.10
C ALA A 345 4.09 -23.16 21.63
N ALA A 346 5.03 -22.57 22.37
CA ALA A 346 4.96 -22.48 23.83
C ALA A 346 3.90 -21.51 24.35
N LEU A 347 3.49 -20.52 23.55
CA LEU A 347 2.47 -19.52 23.92
C LEU A 347 1.06 -19.91 23.44
N HIS A 348 0.97 -20.73 22.40
CA HIS A 348 -0.28 -21.16 21.80
C HIS A 348 -0.92 -22.30 22.63
N SER A 349 -2.01 -21.99 23.32
CA SER A 349 -2.82 -22.93 24.12
C SER A 349 -4.23 -23.12 23.53
N SER A 350 -5.04 -24.00 24.12
CA SER A 350 -6.44 -24.18 23.68
C SER A 350 -7.29 -22.91 23.82
N THR A 351 -6.95 -22.00 24.73
CA THR A 351 -7.64 -20.70 24.84
C THR A 351 -7.27 -19.71 23.73
N SER A 352 -6.26 -20.04 22.91
CA SER A 352 -5.83 -19.24 21.76
C SER A 352 -6.37 -19.71 20.41
N GLU A 353 -7.22 -20.75 20.40
CA GLU A 353 -7.76 -21.35 19.17
C GLU A 353 -8.61 -20.41 18.31
N ASN A 354 -9.07 -19.29 18.88
CA ASN A 354 -9.85 -18.26 18.18
C ASN A 354 -9.05 -16.97 17.93
N ILE A 355 -7.74 -16.98 18.17
CA ILE A 355 -6.88 -15.86 17.80
C ILE A 355 -6.66 -15.91 16.29
N GLU A 356 -6.96 -14.79 15.65
CA GLU A 356 -6.85 -14.65 14.21
C GLU A 356 -5.41 -14.36 13.79
N PHE A 357 -4.96 -15.04 12.74
CA PHE A 357 -3.66 -14.79 12.13
C PHE A 357 -3.80 -14.44 10.66
N GLU A 358 -2.95 -13.51 10.21
CA GLU A 358 -2.61 -13.35 8.81
C GLU A 358 -1.40 -14.22 8.49
N LEU A 359 -1.58 -15.19 7.60
CA LEU A 359 -0.57 -16.15 7.16
C LEU A 359 -0.22 -15.89 5.70
N THR A 360 1.06 -15.66 5.40
CA THR A 360 1.54 -15.51 4.01
C THR A 360 2.28 -16.77 3.57
N MET A 361 1.74 -17.43 2.55
CA MET A 361 2.37 -18.53 1.82
C MET A 361 3.25 -17.97 0.68
N ALA A 362 4.46 -18.49 0.55
CA ALA A 362 5.37 -18.25 -0.57
C ALA A 362 6.18 -19.53 -0.85
N ASP A 363 6.27 -19.91 -2.12
CA ASP A 363 6.94 -21.14 -2.56
C ASP A 363 6.38 -22.39 -1.85
N GLY A 364 5.06 -22.41 -1.60
CA GLY A 364 4.37 -23.51 -0.92
C GLY A 364 4.66 -23.62 0.58
N ARG A 365 5.25 -22.59 1.20
CA ARG A 365 5.59 -22.56 2.63
C ARG A 365 5.15 -21.26 3.29
N VAL A 366 4.89 -21.30 4.60
CA VAL A 366 4.63 -20.11 5.41
C VAL A 366 5.91 -19.28 5.49
N ALA A 367 5.88 -18.09 4.91
CA ALA A 367 6.96 -17.11 4.94
C ALA A 367 6.74 -16.02 5.99
N LYS A 368 5.47 -15.68 6.28
CA LYS A 368 5.11 -14.73 7.34
C LYS A 368 3.87 -15.19 8.08
N LEU A 369 3.82 -14.87 9.37
CA LEU A 369 2.68 -15.09 10.23
C LEU A 369 2.55 -13.90 11.18
N HIS A 370 1.39 -13.25 11.18
CA HIS A 370 1.13 -12.07 12.00
C HIS A 370 -0.19 -12.22 12.76
N GLU A 371 -0.14 -12.05 14.08
CA GLU A 371 -1.32 -12.05 14.93
C GLU A 371 -2.16 -10.78 14.70
N ILE A 372 -3.45 -10.95 14.45
CA ILE A 372 -4.38 -9.84 14.24
C ILE A 372 -4.89 -9.39 15.60
N TRP A 373 -4.56 -8.15 15.97
CA TRP A 373 -5.06 -7.55 17.20
C TRP A 373 -6.49 -7.05 17.05
N HIS A 374 -7.34 -7.40 18.01
CA HIS A 374 -8.66 -6.82 18.21
C HIS A 374 -8.71 -6.07 19.56
N PRO A 375 -9.25 -4.84 19.61
CA PRO A 375 -9.40 -4.03 20.82
C PRO A 375 -10.36 -4.62 21.86
#